data_AF-A0A7J6MLP4-F1
#
_entry.id   AF-A0A7J6MLP4-F1
#
_cell.length_a   1.000
_cell.length_b   1.000
_cell.length_c   1.000
_cell.angle_alpha   90.00
_cell.angle_beta   90.00
_cell.angle_gamma   90.00
#
_symmetry.space_group_name_H-M   'P 1'
#
loop_
_entity.id
_entity.type
_entity.pdbx_description
1 polymer ?
#
loop_
_entity_poly.entity_id
_entity_poly.type
_entity_poly.pdbx_seq_one_letter_code
_entity_poly.pdbx_strand_id
1 'polypeptide(L)'
;MRDDRMTVFVKGSMACAQKEAPSSEGMVDVSLPKIDAVMGKLGLERVGCIITSLPRDYEMSSAELLAAARLQKLLERHEHYTGYPVSKFVTAIVKPNEDNQGQPETTVWMASDQAEGMLQDGLFDVKKSLETPTRVQLREPFSQEMMPPVLASGQEATDFDPDWFLVKVNDGVPLKKRSMFRFSHFPRENRDRQQTPDDIKQYMRQIPAGTPSWARYADFHLLVYITRILGEDTGGAIAECISKEVEIDKAMDELLTNMA
;
A
#
# COMPACT_ATOMS: atom_id res chain seq x y z
N MET A 1 12.46 10.90 27.79
CA MET A 1 12.30 9.82 26.79
C MET A 1 10.92 9.98 26.20
N ARG A 2 10.81 10.46 24.95
CA ARG A 2 9.55 10.39 24.20
C ARG A 2 9.42 8.94 23.72
N ASP A 3 8.27 8.34 23.96
CA ASP A 3 7.95 6.98 23.52
C ASP A 3 7.71 7.05 22.00
N ASP A 4 8.79 6.96 21.21
CA ASP A 4 8.78 7.05 19.73
C ASP A 4 8.26 5.73 19.11
N ARG A 5 7.14 5.20 19.63
CA ARG A 5 6.46 4.06 19.01
C ARG A 5 5.74 4.54 17.76
N MET A 6 6.33 4.22 16.61
CA MET A 6 5.71 4.46 15.32
C MET A 6 4.38 3.72 15.23
N THR A 7 3.29 4.46 15.08
CA THR A 7 1.94 3.90 14.88
C THR A 7 1.43 4.34 13.52
N VAL A 8 1.12 3.38 12.67
CA VAL A 8 0.55 3.62 11.33
C VAL A 8 -0.94 3.26 11.37
N PHE A 9 -1.80 4.19 10.93
CA PHE A 9 -3.24 3.96 10.83
C PHE A 9 -3.66 3.84 9.37
N VAL A 10 -4.14 2.68 8.95
CA VAL A 10 -4.72 2.48 7.63
C VAL A 10 -6.14 3.03 7.61
N LYS A 11 -6.41 4.00 6.71
CA LYS A 11 -7.73 4.64 6.56
C LYS A 11 -8.45 4.25 5.27
N GLY A 12 -7.74 3.79 4.25
CA GLY A 12 -8.27 3.29 2.99
C GLY A 12 -7.23 2.43 2.28
N SER A 13 -7.67 1.60 1.33
CA SER A 13 -6.78 0.82 0.48
C SER A 13 -7.23 0.92 -0.97
N MET A 14 -6.27 1.08 -1.87
CA MET A 14 -6.49 1.10 -3.31
C MET A 14 -5.96 -0.19 -3.92
N ALA A 15 -6.70 -0.78 -4.85
CA ALA A 15 -6.15 -1.86 -5.68
C ALA A 15 -5.31 -1.23 -6.80
N CYS A 16 -4.03 -1.57 -6.88
CA CYS A 16 -3.22 -1.21 -8.04
C CYS A 16 -3.53 -2.18 -9.19
N ALA A 17 -3.41 -1.72 -10.44
CA ALA A 17 -3.54 -2.59 -11.59
C ALA A 17 -2.47 -3.69 -11.53
N GLN A 18 -2.90 -4.93 -11.33
CA GLN A 18 -2.04 -6.11 -11.38
C GLN A 18 -2.59 -7.03 -12.47
N LYS A 19 -1.73 -7.50 -13.38
CA LYS A 19 -2.02 -8.76 -14.07
C LYS A 19 -1.77 -9.87 -13.05
N GLU A 20 -2.66 -10.85 -12.96
CA GLU A 20 -2.55 -12.02 -12.06
C GLU A 20 -1.36 -12.96 -12.37
N ALA A 21 -0.33 -12.47 -13.08
CA ALA A 21 0.91 -13.17 -13.37
C ALA A 21 2.11 -12.26 -13.07
N PRO A 22 3.21 -12.79 -12.50
CA PRO A 22 4.41 -12.00 -12.20
C PRO A 22 5.19 -11.74 -13.49
N SER A 23 4.64 -10.95 -14.42
CA SER A 23 5.41 -10.36 -15.50
C SER A 23 6.11 -9.11 -14.94
N SER A 24 7.44 -9.13 -14.98
CA SER A 24 8.40 -8.16 -14.41
C SER A 24 8.32 -6.71 -14.91
N GLU A 25 7.24 -6.32 -15.57
CA GLU A 25 6.98 -4.93 -15.96
C GLU A 25 5.82 -4.41 -15.14
N GLY A 26 6.16 -3.75 -14.03
CA GLY A 26 5.20 -3.04 -13.21
C GLY A 26 4.47 -2.02 -14.08
N MET A 27 3.18 -2.24 -14.30
CA MET A 27 2.31 -1.25 -14.93
C MET A 27 2.25 -0.07 -13.96
N VAL A 28 3.06 0.97 -14.21
CA VAL A 28 3.07 2.18 -13.40
C VAL A 28 1.69 2.81 -13.55
N ASP A 29 0.88 2.76 -12.50
CA ASP A 29 -0.42 3.39 -12.51
C ASP A 29 -0.20 4.92 -12.58
N VAL A 30 -0.41 5.47 -13.77
CA VAL A 30 -0.22 6.88 -14.12
C VAL A 30 -1.11 7.80 -13.26
N SER A 31 -2.15 7.25 -12.61
CA SER A 31 -3.01 8.01 -11.71
C SER A 31 -2.45 8.13 -10.28
N LEU A 32 -1.42 7.36 -9.90
CA LEU A 32 -0.87 7.36 -8.53
C LEU A 32 -0.41 8.74 -8.05
N PRO A 33 0.32 9.56 -8.82
CA PRO A 33 0.75 10.87 -8.35
C PRO A 33 -0.45 11.81 -8.07
N LYS A 34 -1.48 11.75 -8.93
CA LYS A 34 -2.71 12.55 -8.75
C LYS A 34 -3.47 12.12 -7.51
N ILE A 35 -3.55 10.81 -7.28
CA ILE A 35 -4.22 10.24 -6.10
C ILE A 35 -3.45 10.62 -4.83
N ASP A 36 -2.12 10.55 -4.84
CA ASP A 36 -1.29 10.97 -3.71
C ASP A 36 -1.50 12.46 -3.36
N ALA A 37 -1.62 13.33 -4.38
CA ALA A 37 -1.90 14.74 -4.16
C ALA A 37 -3.27 14.98 -3.52
N VAL A 38 -4.32 14.28 -3.98
CA VAL A 38 -5.66 14.33 -3.37
C VAL A 38 -5.64 13.75 -1.95
N MET A 39 -4.91 12.68 -1.70
CA MET A 39 -4.75 12.10 -0.36
C MET A 39 -4.04 13.05 0.59
N GLY A 40 -3.04 13.80 0.12
CA GLY A 40 -2.40 14.84 0.91
C GLY A 40 -3.39 15.89 1.42
N LYS A 41 -4.42 16.25 0.64
CA LYS A 41 -5.49 17.17 1.07
C LYS A 41 -6.42 16.58 2.14
N LEU A 42 -6.54 15.25 2.20
CA LEU A 42 -7.20 14.53 3.31
C LEU A 42 -6.31 14.40 4.56
N GLY A 43 -5.05 14.83 4.51
CA GLY A 43 -4.07 14.56 5.55
C GLY A 43 -3.66 13.09 5.60
N LEU A 44 -3.81 12.37 4.49
CA LEU A 44 -3.42 10.97 4.34
C LEU A 44 -2.17 10.86 3.49
N GLU A 45 -1.42 9.78 3.72
CA GLU A 45 -0.29 9.39 2.90
C GLU A 45 -0.29 7.89 2.66
N ARG A 46 0.47 7.45 1.67
CA ARG A 46 0.65 6.02 1.40
C ARG A 46 1.65 5.45 2.40
N VAL A 47 1.15 4.59 3.28
CA VAL A 47 1.91 4.03 4.41
C VAL A 47 2.30 2.56 4.23
N GLY A 48 1.84 1.90 3.17
CA GLY A 48 2.12 0.49 3.00
C GLY A 48 1.40 -0.16 1.82
N CYS A 49 1.58 -1.48 1.72
CA CYS A 49 0.82 -2.35 0.82
C CYS A 49 0.25 -3.55 1.58
N ILE A 50 -0.78 -4.15 1.01
CA ILE A 50 -1.41 -5.38 1.51
C ILE A 50 -1.34 -6.41 0.39
N ILE A 51 -0.84 -7.61 0.73
CA ILE A 51 -0.75 -8.74 -0.17
C ILE A 51 -1.61 -9.86 0.41
N THR A 52 -2.51 -10.40 -0.40
CA THR A 52 -3.29 -11.58 -0.03
C THR A 52 -2.59 -12.82 -0.58
N SER A 53 -2.46 -13.86 0.23
CA SER A 53 -1.83 -15.10 -0.17
C SER A 53 -2.66 -16.32 0.23
N LEU A 54 -2.45 -17.42 -0.48
CA LEU A 54 -2.94 -18.73 -0.07
C LEU A 54 -2.13 -19.25 1.13
N PRO A 55 -2.62 -20.27 1.86
CA PRO A 55 -1.86 -20.90 2.93
C PRO A 55 -0.49 -21.36 2.44
N ARG A 56 0.56 -21.05 3.22
CA ARG A 56 1.96 -21.38 2.94
C ARG A 56 2.77 -21.39 4.24
N ASP A 57 3.91 -22.06 4.21
CA ASP A 57 4.79 -22.36 5.35
C ASP A 57 5.86 -21.29 5.63
N TYR A 58 5.92 -20.22 4.82
CA TYR A 58 6.80 -19.08 5.02
C TYR A 58 6.01 -17.78 5.17
N GLU A 59 6.56 -16.79 5.88
CA GLU A 59 5.87 -15.52 6.13
C GLU A 59 5.83 -14.66 4.86
N MET A 60 6.99 -14.37 4.30
CA MET A 60 7.15 -13.58 3.09
C MET A 60 8.08 -14.30 2.12
N SER A 61 7.66 -14.41 0.85
CA SER A 61 8.56 -14.92 -0.18
C SER A 61 9.70 -13.95 -0.45
N SER A 62 10.82 -14.45 -0.96
CA SER A 62 11.92 -13.66 -1.50
C SER A 62 11.45 -12.58 -2.49
N ALA A 63 10.51 -12.91 -3.36
CA ALA A 63 9.88 -11.97 -4.30
C ALA A 63 9.17 -10.81 -3.60
N GLU A 64 8.33 -11.12 -2.62
CA GLU A 64 7.58 -10.13 -1.84
C GLU A 64 8.52 -9.28 -0.97
N LEU A 65 9.56 -9.88 -0.38
CA LEU A 65 10.58 -9.17 0.39
C LEU A 65 11.33 -8.15 -0.46
N LEU A 66 11.84 -8.56 -1.63
CA LEU A 66 12.57 -7.65 -2.52
C LEU A 66 11.64 -6.55 -3.07
N ALA A 67 10.37 -6.86 -3.32
CA ALA A 67 9.38 -5.86 -3.70
C ALA A 67 9.07 -4.87 -2.55
N ALA A 68 8.94 -5.37 -1.32
CA ALA A 68 8.73 -4.55 -0.13
C ALA A 68 9.92 -3.61 0.12
N ALA A 69 11.14 -4.13 0.10
CA ALA A 69 12.37 -3.35 0.25
C ALA A 69 12.47 -2.25 -0.82
N ARG A 70 12.15 -2.58 -2.09
CA ARG A 70 12.11 -1.59 -3.17
C ARG A 70 11.08 -0.48 -2.91
N LEU A 71 9.89 -0.83 -2.43
CA LEU A 71 8.83 0.13 -2.13
C LEU A 71 9.17 1.00 -0.91
N GLN A 72 9.77 0.41 0.13
CA GLN A 72 10.25 1.16 1.29
C GLN A 72 11.28 2.19 0.87
N LYS A 73 12.28 1.79 0.06
CA LYS A 73 13.30 2.69 -0.47
C LYS A 73 12.71 3.82 -1.32
N LEU A 74 11.78 3.48 -2.22
CA LEU A 74 11.11 4.47 -3.08
C LEU A 74 10.29 5.49 -2.28
N LEU A 75 9.84 5.12 -1.08
CA LEU A 75 8.96 5.91 -0.22
C LEU A 75 9.65 6.36 1.07
N GLU A 76 10.98 6.46 1.06
CA GLU A 76 11.78 7.13 2.10
C GLU A 76 11.46 8.63 2.11
N ARG A 77 10.52 9.04 2.97
CA ARG A 77 10.04 10.43 3.08
C ARG A 77 10.34 11.06 4.42
N HIS A 78 10.91 10.30 5.36
CA HIS A 78 11.15 10.75 6.72
C HIS A 78 12.64 10.75 7.03
N GLU A 79 13.03 11.66 7.91
CA GLU A 79 14.39 11.76 8.41
C GLU A 79 14.41 11.24 9.86
N HIS A 80 15.30 10.30 10.12
CA HIS A 80 15.57 9.82 11.47
C HIS A 80 16.32 10.91 12.28
N TYR A 81 16.29 10.85 13.61
CA TYR A 81 16.95 11.86 14.44
C TYR A 81 18.48 11.94 14.22
N THR A 82 19.08 10.92 13.62
CA THR A 82 20.49 10.87 13.24
C THR A 82 20.78 11.46 11.85
N GLY A 83 19.77 11.95 11.14
CA GLY A 83 19.89 12.53 9.80
C GLY A 83 19.84 11.52 8.64
N TYR A 84 19.59 10.24 8.91
CA TYR A 84 19.44 9.23 7.86
C TYR A 84 18.00 9.21 7.34
N PRO A 85 17.78 9.08 6.02
CA PRO A 85 16.45 8.85 5.48
C PRO A 85 15.96 7.49 5.96
N VAL A 86 14.68 7.43 6.35
CA VAL A 86 14.02 6.20 6.78
C VAL A 86 12.63 6.09 6.17
N SER A 87 12.26 4.85 5.83
CA SER A 87 10.92 4.53 5.38
C SER A 87 10.03 4.14 6.55
N LYS A 88 8.77 4.57 6.50
CA LYS A 88 7.70 4.08 7.40
C LYS A 88 6.75 3.12 6.69
N PHE A 89 7.11 2.72 5.48
CA PHE A 89 6.28 1.88 4.64
C PHE A 89 6.25 0.46 5.20
N VAL A 90 5.05 -0.08 5.38
CA VAL A 90 4.83 -1.44 5.89
C VAL A 90 4.20 -2.34 4.84
N THR A 91 4.46 -3.64 4.94
CA THR A 91 3.85 -4.66 4.10
C THR A 91 3.02 -5.59 4.98
N ALA A 92 1.72 -5.63 4.75
CA ALA A 92 0.82 -6.57 5.42
C ALA A 92 0.57 -7.78 4.51
N ILE A 93 0.75 -8.98 5.06
CA ILE A 93 0.38 -10.24 4.42
C ILE A 93 -0.91 -10.73 5.07
N VAL A 94 -1.91 -11.04 4.26
CA VAL A 94 -3.17 -11.65 4.71
C VAL A 94 -3.25 -13.07 4.16
N LYS A 95 -3.22 -14.06 5.06
CA LYS A 95 -3.28 -15.49 4.74
C LYS A 95 -4.36 -16.19 5.58
N PRO A 96 -5.02 -17.25 5.08
CA PRO A 96 -5.91 -18.05 5.91
C PRO A 96 -5.10 -18.77 7.00
N ASN A 97 -5.56 -18.67 8.24
CA ASN A 97 -4.97 -19.39 9.37
C ASN A 97 -5.58 -20.79 9.46
N GLU A 98 -4.75 -21.81 9.25
CA GLU A 98 -5.19 -23.21 9.26
C GLU A 98 -5.66 -23.67 10.64
N ASP A 99 -5.03 -23.19 11.72
CA ASP A 99 -5.41 -23.50 13.10
C ASP A 99 -6.75 -22.89 13.50
N ASN A 100 -7.15 -21.78 12.87
CA ASN A 100 -8.39 -21.05 13.14
C ASN A 100 -9.41 -21.20 12.00
N GLN A 101 -9.60 -22.43 11.51
CA GLN A 101 -10.63 -22.79 10.51
C GLN A 101 -10.56 -21.96 9.21
N GLY A 102 -9.36 -21.55 8.80
CA GLY A 102 -9.16 -20.74 7.60
C GLY A 102 -9.59 -19.28 7.76
N GLN A 103 -9.83 -18.78 8.98
CA GLN A 103 -10.06 -17.36 9.20
C GLN A 103 -8.86 -16.54 8.73
N PRO A 104 -9.07 -15.37 8.09
CA PRO A 104 -7.98 -14.54 7.61
C PRO A 104 -7.16 -14.00 8.79
N GLU A 105 -5.86 -14.28 8.77
CA GLU A 105 -4.87 -13.73 9.68
C GLU A 105 -4.02 -12.70 8.93
N THR A 106 -3.76 -11.59 9.59
CA THR A 106 -2.91 -10.51 9.06
C THR A 106 -1.60 -10.52 9.83
N THR A 107 -0.48 -10.52 9.12
CA THR A 107 0.85 -10.27 9.69
C THR A 107 1.46 -9.06 9.01
N VAL A 108 2.10 -8.19 9.77
CA VAL A 108 2.68 -6.94 9.25
C VAL A 108 4.18 -6.96 9.43
N TRP A 109 4.87 -6.60 8.35
CA TRP A 109 6.32 -6.69 8.23
C TRP A 109 6.90 -5.41 7.62
N MET A 110 8.18 -5.18 7.91
CA MET A 110 9.05 -4.26 7.18
C MET A 110 10.26 -5.07 6.71
N ALA A 111 10.80 -4.76 5.53
CA ALA A 111 12.14 -5.21 5.22
C ALA A 111 13.13 -4.43 6.08
N SER A 112 14.19 -5.10 6.51
CA SER A 112 15.28 -4.48 7.26
C SER A 112 16.06 -3.49 6.39
N ASP A 113 16.65 -2.47 7.04
CA ASP A 113 17.57 -1.53 6.39
C ASP A 113 18.72 -2.24 5.66
N GLN A 114 19.15 -3.41 6.17
CA GLN A 114 20.17 -4.23 5.51
C GLN A 114 19.67 -4.79 4.18
N ALA A 115 18.44 -5.28 4.10
CA ALA A 115 17.86 -5.75 2.84
C ALA A 115 17.69 -4.61 1.83
N GLU A 116 17.26 -3.43 2.29
CA GLU A 116 17.16 -2.24 1.44
C GLU A 116 18.53 -1.82 0.89
N GLY A 117 19.55 -1.75 1.74
CA GLY A 117 20.92 -1.43 1.34
C GLY A 117 21.48 -2.46 0.36
N MET A 118 21.30 -3.75 0.64
CA MET A 118 21.78 -4.81 -0.25
C MET A 118 21.07 -4.81 -1.61
N LEU A 119 19.77 -4.48 -1.63
CA LEU A 119 19.03 -4.33 -2.88
C LEU A 119 19.50 -3.11 -3.67
N GLN A 120 19.74 -1.98 -3.00
CA GLN A 120 20.25 -0.74 -3.61
C GLN A 120 21.63 -0.95 -4.24
N ASP A 121 22.50 -1.70 -3.56
CA ASP A 121 23.85 -2.04 -4.03
C ASP A 121 23.83 -3.15 -5.11
N GLY A 122 22.63 -3.67 -5.43
CA GLY A 122 22.44 -4.68 -6.46
C GLY A 122 23.05 -6.03 -6.12
N LEU A 123 23.14 -6.40 -4.84
CA LEU A 123 23.76 -7.66 -4.40
C LEU A 123 22.90 -8.90 -4.68
N PHE A 124 21.59 -8.74 -4.83
CA PHE A 124 20.68 -9.86 -5.06
C PHE A 124 20.59 -10.27 -6.53
N ASP A 125 20.53 -11.58 -6.78
CA ASP A 125 20.01 -12.11 -8.03
C ASP A 125 18.49 -12.10 -7.97
N VAL A 126 17.90 -10.99 -8.41
CA VAL A 126 16.44 -10.80 -8.38
C VAL A 126 15.73 -11.89 -9.17
N LYS A 127 16.29 -12.36 -10.30
CA LYS A 127 15.64 -13.38 -11.14
C LYS A 127 15.61 -14.73 -10.44
N LYS A 128 16.76 -15.22 -9.96
CA LYS A 128 16.82 -16.50 -9.22
C LYS A 128 16.01 -16.45 -7.94
N SER A 129 15.99 -15.30 -7.26
CA SER A 129 15.19 -15.11 -6.04
C SER A 129 13.69 -15.24 -6.34
N LEU A 130 13.19 -14.68 -7.46
CA LEU A 130 11.77 -14.82 -7.86
C LEU A 130 11.36 -16.29 -8.09
N GLU A 131 12.29 -17.15 -8.50
CA GLU A 131 12.04 -18.58 -8.74
C GLU A 131 12.11 -19.41 -7.45
N THR A 132 12.66 -18.87 -6.37
CA THR A 132 12.90 -19.58 -5.10
C THR A 132 12.25 -18.83 -3.93
N PRO A 133 10.94 -19.04 -3.65
CA PRO A 133 10.21 -18.25 -2.66
C PRO A 133 10.82 -18.25 -1.26
N THR A 134 11.45 -19.34 -0.84
CA THR A 134 12.00 -19.53 0.51
C THR A 134 13.49 -19.17 0.63
N ARG A 135 14.13 -18.68 -0.44
CA ARG A 135 15.56 -18.33 -0.44
C ARG A 135 15.80 -17.06 -1.24
N VAL A 136 16.52 -16.12 -0.64
CA VAL A 136 17.06 -14.96 -1.36
C VAL A 136 18.46 -15.33 -1.85
N GLN A 137 18.71 -15.11 -3.14
CA GLN A 137 19.96 -15.48 -3.80
C GLN A 137 20.83 -14.23 -4.02
N LEU A 138 22.12 -14.34 -3.74
CA LEU A 138 23.10 -13.34 -4.16
C LEU A 138 23.46 -13.56 -5.63
N ARG A 139 23.74 -12.47 -6.35
CA ARG A 139 24.24 -12.58 -7.72
C ARG A 139 25.68 -13.07 -7.73
N GLU A 140 26.12 -13.53 -8.89
CA GLU A 140 27.53 -13.81 -9.12
C GLU A 140 28.29 -12.49 -9.39
N PRO A 141 29.56 -12.38 -8.94
CA PRO A 141 30.38 -11.22 -9.23
C PRO A 141 30.71 -11.16 -10.72
N PHE A 142 30.73 -9.96 -11.29
CA PHE A 142 31.20 -9.74 -12.65
C PHE A 142 32.73 -9.90 -12.74
N SER A 143 33.25 -10.04 -13.96
CA SER A 143 34.70 -10.07 -14.18
C SER A 143 35.34 -8.78 -13.64
N GLN A 144 36.36 -8.92 -12.79
CA GLN A 144 37.07 -7.82 -12.10
C GLN A 144 36.25 -7.07 -11.04
N GLU A 145 35.11 -7.61 -10.61
CA GLU A 145 34.38 -7.08 -9.47
C GLU A 145 34.79 -7.79 -8.17
N MET A 146 34.88 -7.02 -7.08
CA MET A 146 35.03 -7.56 -5.74
C MET A 146 33.69 -7.45 -5.01
N MET A 147 33.02 -8.58 -4.81
CA MET A 147 31.80 -8.64 -4.00
C MET A 147 32.15 -8.75 -2.51
N PRO A 148 31.48 -8.01 -1.62
CA PRO A 148 31.67 -8.18 -0.19
C PRO A 148 31.19 -9.57 0.24
N PRO A 149 31.89 -10.24 1.19
CA PRO A 149 31.40 -11.49 1.75
C PRO A 149 30.15 -11.21 2.59
N VAL A 150 29.09 -11.97 2.33
CA VAL A 150 27.86 -11.94 3.12
C VAL A 150 27.87 -13.14 4.05
N LEU A 151 27.75 -12.89 5.35
CA LEU A 151 27.77 -13.95 6.35
C LEU A 151 26.37 -14.20 6.90
N ALA A 152 25.93 -15.46 6.90
CA ALA A 152 24.76 -15.91 7.64
C ALA A 152 25.22 -16.82 8.78
N SER A 153 24.86 -16.49 10.02
CA SER A 153 25.30 -17.24 11.22
C SER A 153 26.82 -17.49 11.30
N GLY A 154 27.61 -16.53 10.82
CA GLY A 154 29.09 -16.58 10.86
C GLY A 154 29.75 -17.38 9.73
N GLN A 155 28.99 -17.88 8.77
CA GLN A 155 29.50 -18.55 7.57
C GLN A 155 29.17 -17.75 6.32
N GLU A 156 30.09 -17.75 5.34
CA GLU A 156 29.84 -17.12 4.06
C GLU A 156 28.68 -17.83 3.34
N ALA A 157 27.70 -17.03 2.92
CA ALA A 157 26.46 -17.51 2.37
C ALA A 157 26.24 -16.90 0.99
N THR A 158 25.90 -17.75 0.02
CA THR A 158 25.45 -17.36 -1.32
C THR A 158 23.94 -17.16 -1.38
N ASP A 159 23.23 -17.70 -0.40
CA ASP A 159 21.78 -17.61 -0.26
C ASP A 159 21.36 -17.80 1.20
N PHE A 160 20.21 -17.23 1.56
CA PHE A 160 19.68 -17.25 2.93
C PHE A 160 18.16 -17.16 2.93
N ASP A 161 17.59 -17.48 4.09
CA ASP A 161 16.15 -17.39 4.32
C ASP A 161 15.69 -15.91 4.29
N PRO A 162 14.60 -15.55 3.58
CA PRO A 162 14.01 -14.22 3.64
C PRO A 162 13.76 -13.70 5.06
N ASP A 163 13.47 -14.59 6.01
CA ASP A 163 13.12 -14.24 7.39
C ASP A 163 14.25 -13.50 8.12
N TRP A 164 15.51 -13.68 7.72
CA TRP A 164 16.65 -12.91 8.27
C TRP A 164 16.52 -11.40 8.06
N PHE A 165 15.73 -10.99 7.08
CA PHE A 165 15.53 -9.60 6.71
C PHE A 165 14.17 -9.05 7.08
N LEU A 166 13.32 -9.85 7.73
CA LEU A 166 11.98 -9.42 8.12
C LEU A 166 11.98 -8.84 9.52
N VAL A 167 11.40 -7.64 9.64
CA VAL A 167 11.13 -6.99 10.92
C VAL A 167 9.63 -7.05 11.18
N LYS A 168 9.23 -7.75 12.25
CA LYS A 168 7.82 -7.87 12.63
C LYS A 168 7.29 -6.54 13.19
N VAL A 169 6.16 -6.10 12.67
CA VAL A 169 5.44 -4.93 13.17
C VAL A 169 4.16 -5.40 13.85
N ASN A 170 3.87 -4.86 15.03
CA ASN A 170 2.63 -5.18 15.73
C ASN A 170 1.45 -4.51 15.04
N ASP A 171 0.39 -5.27 14.82
CA ASP A 171 -0.88 -4.80 14.28
C ASP A 171 -2.02 -4.91 15.30
N GLY A 172 -3.14 -4.27 14.99
CA GLY A 172 -4.31 -4.28 15.86
C GLY A 172 -5.44 -3.38 15.38
N VAL A 173 -6.59 -3.51 16.01
CA VAL A 173 -7.79 -2.74 15.70
C VAL A 173 -8.08 -1.74 16.81
N PRO A 174 -8.36 -0.46 16.51
CA PRO A 174 -8.68 0.52 17.54
C PRO A 174 -9.99 0.19 18.26
N LEU A 175 -10.00 0.36 19.58
CA LEU A 175 -11.19 0.13 20.42
C LEU A 175 -12.42 0.95 19.98
N LYS A 176 -12.20 2.19 19.54
CA LYS A 176 -13.25 3.05 18.99
C LYS A 176 -12.96 3.34 17.54
N LYS A 177 -13.82 2.86 16.65
CA LYS A 177 -13.73 3.13 15.21
C LYS A 177 -14.04 4.60 14.93
N ARG A 178 -13.00 5.35 14.55
CA ARG A 178 -13.11 6.72 14.01
C ARG A 178 -12.58 6.72 12.58
N SER A 179 -13.50 6.59 11.63
CA SER A 179 -13.20 6.66 10.21
C SER A 179 -13.65 8.00 9.64
N MET A 180 -12.81 8.61 8.80
CA MET A 180 -13.18 9.77 8.01
C MET A 180 -14.06 9.37 6.81
N PHE A 181 -13.80 8.19 6.24
CA PHE A 181 -14.66 7.61 5.22
C PHE A 181 -15.89 7.02 5.90
N ARG A 182 -17.06 7.53 5.52
CA ARG A 182 -18.36 7.19 6.10
C ARG A 182 -19.02 6.03 5.36
N PHE A 183 -18.64 5.82 4.09
CA PHE A 183 -19.18 4.78 3.23
C PHE A 183 -18.06 4.01 2.51
N SER A 184 -18.40 2.82 2.04
CA SER A 184 -17.49 1.93 1.31
C SER A 184 -18.26 1.10 0.25
N HIS A 185 -19.28 1.72 -0.34
CA HIS A 185 -20.21 1.06 -1.27
C HIS A 185 -19.82 1.25 -2.73
N PHE A 186 -18.97 2.24 -3.02
CA PHE A 186 -18.57 2.50 -4.39
C PHE A 186 -17.71 1.33 -4.92
N PRO A 187 -17.92 0.88 -6.18
CA PRO A 187 -17.12 -0.18 -6.77
C PRO A 187 -15.62 0.16 -6.74
N ARG A 188 -14.77 -0.83 -6.48
CA ARG A 188 -13.32 -0.61 -6.42
C ARG A 188 -12.71 -0.59 -7.81
N GLU A 189 -11.74 0.29 -8.02
CA GLU A 189 -10.92 0.33 -9.22
C GLU A 189 -10.09 -0.95 -9.41
N ASN A 190 -9.63 -1.17 -10.66
CA ASN A 190 -8.68 -2.24 -11.00
C ASN A 190 -9.17 -3.64 -10.60
N ARG A 191 -10.47 -3.88 -10.73
CA ARG A 191 -11.14 -5.18 -10.58
C ARG A 191 -11.78 -5.60 -11.91
N ASP A 192 -12.38 -6.78 -11.93
CA ASP A 192 -12.98 -7.40 -13.13
C ASP A 192 -13.94 -6.49 -13.88
N ARG A 193 -14.63 -5.59 -13.17
CA ARG A 193 -15.53 -4.59 -13.75
C ARG A 193 -14.93 -3.19 -13.64
N GLN A 194 -14.89 -2.47 -14.76
CA GLN A 194 -14.55 -1.04 -14.77
C GLN A 194 -15.67 -0.20 -14.14
N GLN A 195 -15.27 0.87 -13.44
CA GLN A 195 -16.19 1.85 -12.86
C GLN A 195 -16.82 2.71 -13.97
N THR A 196 -18.12 2.97 -13.90
CA THR A 196 -18.86 3.79 -14.87
C THR A 196 -19.58 4.97 -14.19
N PRO A 197 -19.99 6.00 -14.95
CA PRO A 197 -20.76 7.12 -14.36
C PRO A 197 -22.06 6.67 -13.69
N ASP A 198 -22.73 5.65 -14.24
CA ASP A 198 -23.94 5.06 -13.64
C ASP A 198 -23.71 4.51 -12.22
N ASP A 199 -22.47 4.16 -11.87
CA ASP A 199 -22.12 3.71 -10.52
C ASP A 199 -22.28 4.84 -9.49
N ILE A 200 -22.12 6.10 -9.90
CA ILE A 200 -22.41 7.25 -9.05
C ILE A 200 -23.92 7.30 -8.75
N LYS A 201 -24.81 7.07 -9.73
CA LYS A 201 -26.27 7.02 -9.49
C LYS A 201 -26.60 5.92 -8.49
N GLN A 202 -26.06 4.74 -8.75
CA GLN A 202 -26.34 3.57 -7.92
C GLN A 202 -25.84 3.77 -6.49
N TYR A 203 -24.65 4.37 -6.34
CA TYR A 203 -24.10 4.73 -5.04
C TYR A 203 -24.96 5.77 -4.33
N MET A 204 -25.29 6.90 -4.98
CA MET A 204 -26.06 8.00 -4.35
C MET A 204 -27.45 7.56 -3.89
N ARG A 205 -28.09 6.61 -4.59
CA ARG A 205 -29.38 6.01 -4.15
C ARG A 205 -29.29 5.20 -2.86
N GLN A 206 -28.11 4.69 -2.52
CA GLN A 206 -27.88 3.92 -1.30
C GLN A 206 -27.58 4.82 -0.09
N ILE A 207 -27.29 6.10 -0.33
CA ILE A 207 -26.96 7.04 0.73
C ILE A 207 -28.23 7.56 1.41
N PRO A 208 -28.33 7.51 2.75
CA PRO A 208 -29.51 8.00 3.46
C PRO A 208 -29.84 9.46 3.15
N ALA A 209 -31.12 9.75 2.96
CA ALA A 209 -31.61 11.12 2.79
C ALA A 209 -31.25 11.98 4.02
N GLY A 210 -30.84 13.23 3.78
CA GLY A 210 -30.41 14.15 4.83
C GLY A 210 -28.94 14.00 5.26
N THR A 211 -28.18 13.09 4.64
CA THR A 211 -26.73 13.00 4.85
C THR A 211 -26.05 14.29 4.34
N PRO A 212 -25.21 14.96 5.16
CA PRO A 212 -24.41 16.13 4.75
C PRO A 212 -23.63 15.86 3.46
N SER A 213 -23.48 16.86 2.58
CA SER A 213 -22.89 16.62 1.26
C SER A 213 -21.48 16.03 1.36
N TRP A 214 -20.61 16.58 2.21
CA TRP A 214 -19.26 16.05 2.44
C TRP A 214 -19.26 14.57 2.84
N ALA A 215 -20.22 14.14 3.66
CA ALA A 215 -20.30 12.77 4.13
C ALA A 215 -20.74 11.83 3.00
N ARG A 216 -21.60 12.29 2.08
CA ARG A 216 -22.01 11.50 0.90
C ARG A 216 -20.81 11.15 0.01
N TYR A 217 -19.83 12.04 -0.11
CA TYR A 217 -18.62 11.80 -0.90
C TYR A 217 -17.46 11.20 -0.08
N ALA A 218 -17.66 10.94 1.21
CA ALA A 218 -16.67 10.31 2.08
C ALA A 218 -16.56 8.79 1.84
N ASP A 219 -16.36 8.39 0.58
CA ASP A 219 -15.98 7.05 0.12
C ASP A 219 -14.68 7.19 -0.68
N PHE A 220 -13.66 6.42 -0.28
CA PHE A 220 -12.33 6.53 -0.87
C PHE A 220 -12.31 6.17 -2.36
N HIS A 221 -13.04 5.13 -2.77
CA HIS A 221 -13.04 4.66 -4.16
C HIS A 221 -13.84 5.59 -5.07
N LEU A 222 -14.91 6.21 -4.55
CA LEU A 222 -15.61 7.29 -5.23
C LEU A 222 -14.68 8.49 -5.46
N LEU A 223 -13.92 8.89 -4.45
CA LEU A 223 -13.00 10.02 -4.56
C LEU A 223 -11.88 9.76 -5.58
N VAL A 224 -11.32 8.54 -5.59
CA VAL A 224 -10.36 8.10 -6.61
C VAL A 224 -10.98 8.16 -8.00
N TYR A 225 -12.22 7.68 -8.16
CA TYR A 225 -12.92 7.73 -9.43
C TYR A 225 -13.12 9.17 -9.92
N ILE A 226 -13.67 10.05 -9.07
CA ILE A 226 -13.87 11.48 -9.38
C ILE A 226 -12.56 12.14 -9.79
N THR A 227 -11.48 11.87 -9.07
CA THR A 227 -10.14 12.40 -9.39
C THR A 227 -9.67 11.97 -10.78
N ARG A 228 -9.99 10.75 -11.21
CA ARG A 228 -9.63 10.24 -12.54
C ARG A 228 -10.45 10.88 -13.66
N ILE A 229 -11.74 11.09 -13.45
CA ILE A 229 -12.64 11.62 -14.51
C ILE A 229 -12.64 13.15 -14.59
N LEU A 230 -12.56 13.85 -13.46
CA LEU A 230 -12.68 15.32 -13.36
C LEU A 230 -11.38 16.02 -12.98
N GLY A 231 -10.32 15.25 -12.72
CA GLY A 231 -8.99 15.78 -12.41
C GLY A 231 -8.73 16.02 -10.92
N GLU A 232 -7.48 16.34 -10.64
CA GLU A 232 -6.92 16.52 -9.29
C GLU A 232 -7.51 17.70 -8.53
N ASP A 233 -7.84 18.79 -9.22
CA ASP A 233 -8.42 19.98 -8.60
C ASP A 233 -9.78 19.69 -7.99
N THR A 234 -10.67 19.05 -8.77
CA THR A 234 -12.02 18.67 -8.35
C THR A 234 -11.99 17.65 -7.21
N GLY A 235 -11.23 16.57 -7.38
CA GLY A 235 -11.05 15.55 -6.33
C GLY A 235 -10.45 16.16 -5.06
N GLY A 236 -9.50 17.09 -5.23
CA GLY A 236 -8.86 17.78 -4.13
C GLY A 236 -9.77 18.74 -3.36
N ALA A 237 -10.66 19.46 -4.03
CA ALA A 237 -11.65 20.32 -3.38
C ALA A 237 -12.63 19.49 -2.53
N ILE A 238 -13.10 18.36 -3.06
CA ILE A 238 -13.96 17.42 -2.32
C ILE A 238 -13.22 16.83 -1.12
N ALA A 239 -11.96 16.43 -1.29
CA ALA A 239 -11.11 15.94 -0.22
C ALA A 239 -10.97 16.95 0.92
N GLU A 240 -10.76 18.23 0.60
CA GLU A 240 -10.66 19.29 1.62
C GLU A 240 -11.98 19.48 2.39
N CYS A 241 -13.12 19.44 1.69
CA CYS A 241 -14.45 19.47 2.31
C CYS A 241 -14.68 18.28 3.25
N ILE A 242 -14.28 17.06 2.86
CA ILE A 242 -14.37 15.86 3.71
C ILE A 242 -13.48 16.02 4.95
N SER A 243 -12.24 16.47 4.77
CA SER A 243 -11.26 16.65 5.87
C SER A 243 -11.74 17.66 6.91
N LYS A 244 -12.39 18.74 6.48
CA LYS A 244 -12.92 19.81 7.33
C LYS A 244 -14.37 19.60 7.78
N GLU A 245 -15.03 18.55 7.28
CA GLU A 245 -16.47 18.30 7.47
C GLU A 245 -17.34 19.52 7.08
N VAL A 246 -17.02 20.15 5.93
CA VAL A 246 -17.72 21.33 5.38
C VAL A 246 -18.52 20.95 4.15
N GLU A 247 -19.72 21.50 3.98
CA GLU A 247 -20.56 21.27 2.80
C GLU A 247 -19.82 21.56 1.48
N ILE A 248 -20.03 20.69 0.50
CA ILE A 248 -19.56 20.83 -0.86
C ILE A 248 -20.37 21.92 -1.57
N ASP A 249 -19.70 22.68 -2.43
CA ASP A 249 -20.35 23.69 -3.27
C ASP A 249 -21.51 23.09 -4.08
N LYS A 250 -22.65 23.79 -4.09
CA LYS A 250 -23.89 23.30 -4.70
C LYS A 250 -23.75 23.03 -6.20
N ALA A 251 -23.02 23.87 -6.93
CA ALA A 251 -22.83 23.67 -8.37
C ALA A 251 -21.99 22.40 -8.63
N MET A 252 -20.99 22.14 -7.78
CA MET A 252 -20.20 20.91 -7.84
C MET A 252 -21.03 19.66 -7.48
N ASP A 253 -21.87 19.75 -6.44
CA ASP A 253 -22.78 18.68 -6.02
C ASP A 253 -23.78 18.33 -7.13
N GLU A 254 -24.39 19.34 -7.76
CA GLU A 254 -25.30 19.19 -8.90
C GLU A 254 -24.59 18.59 -10.11
N LEU A 255 -23.38 19.05 -10.45
CA LEU A 255 -22.59 18.49 -11.55
C LEU A 255 -22.33 16.99 -11.33
N LEU A 256 -21.87 16.60 -10.14
CA LEU A 256 -21.57 15.21 -9.80
C LEU A 256 -22.83 14.33 -9.79
N THR A 257 -23.96 14.88 -9.34
CA THR A 257 -25.24 14.18 -9.31
C THR A 257 -25.87 14.06 -10.71
N ASN A 258 -25.54 14.96 -11.63
CA ASN A 258 -26.00 14.91 -13.03
C ASN A 258 -25.09 14.06 -13.93
N MET A 259 -23.81 13.90 -13.57
CA MET A 259 -22.92 12.93 -14.20
C MET A 259 -23.26 11.49 -13.85
N ALA A 260 -23.80 11.33 -12.64
CA ALA A 260 -24.50 10.13 -12.24
C ALA A 260 -25.52 9.83 -13.33
#